data_AF-A0A7X7YGY8-F1
#
_entry.id   AF-A0A7X7YGY8-F1
#
_cell.length_a   1.000
_cell.length_b   1.000
_cell.length_c   1.000
_cell.angle_alpha   90.00
_cell.angle_beta   90.00
_cell.angle_gamma   90.00
#
_symmetry.space_group_name_H-M   'P 1'
#
loop_
_entity.id
_entity.type
_entity.pdbx_description
1 polymer ?
#
loop_
_entity_poly.entity_id
_entity_poly.type
_entity_poly.pdbx_seq_one_letter_code
_entity_poly.pdbx_strand_id
1 'polypeptide(L)' 'MPDHLSLMTLHALLIAIYFSFLWKAGRRERWIYFCKVFGALMVGAVALGWLMYFFPRP' A
#
# COMPACT_ATOMS: atom_id res chain seq x y z
N MET A 1 -17.07 -14.48 0.11
CA MET A 1 -15.65 -14.78 0.38
C MET A 1 -14.90 -13.48 0.13
N PRO A 2 -14.22 -12.87 1.11
CA PRO A 2 -13.49 -11.64 0.84
C PRO A 2 -12.36 -11.99 -0.13
N ASP A 3 -12.45 -11.46 -1.35
CA ASP A 3 -11.42 -11.59 -2.37
C ASP A 3 -10.07 -11.19 -1.77
N HIS A 4 -9.05 -12.02 -1.99
CA HIS A 4 -7.72 -11.86 -1.38
C HIS A 4 -7.13 -10.45 -1.60
N LEU A 5 -7.52 -9.85 -2.72
CA LEU A 5 -7.19 -8.50 -3.16
C LEU A 5 -7.82 -7.40 -2.28
N SER A 6 -9.06 -7.60 -1.82
CA SER A 6 -9.72 -6.70 -0.86
C SER A 6 -9.00 -6.71 0.49
N LEU A 7 -8.53 -7.88 0.95
CA LEU A 7 -7.75 -7.98 2.19
C LEU A 7 -6.41 -7.24 2.10
N MET A 8 -5.68 -7.39 1.00
CA MET A 8 -4.42 -6.67 0.79
C MET A 8 -4.63 -5.15 0.66
N THR A 9 -5.71 -4.73 0.01
CA THR A 9 -6.06 -3.31 -0.14
C THR A 9 -6.39 -2.69 1.21
N LEU A 10 -7.20 -3.37 2.03
CA LEU A 10 -7.54 -2.93 3.39
C LEU A 10 -6.29 -2.87 4.28
N HIS A 11 -5.38 -3.84 4.13
CA HIS A 11 -4.15 -3.88 4.89
C HIS A 11 -3.20 -2.73 4.53
N ALA A 12 -3.01 -2.47 3.23
CA ALA A 12 -2.22 -1.32 2.76
C ALA A 12 -2.83 0.02 3.20
N LEU A 13 -4.17 0.13 3.20
CA LEU A 13 -4.88 1.31 3.68
C LEU A 13 -4.65 1.55 5.18
N LEU A 14 -4.75 0.50 6.01
CA LEU A 14 -4.53 0.60 7.46
C LEU A 14 -3.08 1.01 7.77
N ILE A 15 -2.09 0.39 7.12
CA ILE A 15 -0.67 0.71 7.33
C ILE A 15 -0.39 2.16 6.94
N ALA A 16 -0.91 2.61 5.80
CA ALA A 16 -0.72 3.98 5.34
C ALA A 16 -1.37 4.99 6.31
N ILE A 17 -2.58 4.71 6.80
CA ILE A 17 -3.26 5.57 7.79
C ILE A 17 -2.47 5.63 9.10
N TYR A 18 -2.00 4.47 9.60
CA TYR A 18 -1.23 4.38 10.84
C TYR A 18 0.09 5.16 10.74
N PHE A 19 0.86 4.95 9.68
CA PHE A 19 2.11 5.69 9.44
C PHE A 19 1.88 7.20 9.25
N SER A 20 0.80 7.59 8.56
CA SER A 20 0.43 8.99 8.42
C SER A 20 0.11 9.63 9.76
N PHE A 21 -0.65 8.94 10.62
CA PHE A 21 -1.08 9.47 11.91
C PHE A 21 0.06 9.54 12.93
N LEU A 22 0.99 8.59 12.90
CA LEU A 22 2.05 8.46 13.91
C LEU A 22 3.23 9.44 13.69
N TRP A 23 3.56 9.82 12.45
CA TRP A 23 4.88 10.37 12.17
C TRP A 23 5.02 11.91 12.25
N LYS A 24 4.00 12.74 11.96
CA LYS A 24 4.16 14.22 12.03
C LYS A 24 2.86 15.01 12.23
N ALA A 25 2.88 16.00 13.15
CA ALA A 25 1.79 16.95 13.42
C ALA A 25 1.64 18.07 12.34
N GLY A 26 2.59 18.21 11.41
CA GLY A 26 2.54 19.17 10.31
C GLY A 26 1.64 18.69 9.15
N ARG A 27 0.48 19.33 8.99
CA ARG A 27 -0.60 18.94 8.05
C ARG A 27 -0.14 18.71 6.59
N ARG A 28 0.84 19.45 6.09
CA ARG A 28 1.31 19.42 4.69
C ARG A 28 2.41 18.38 4.44
N GLU A 29 3.43 18.32 5.30
CA GLU A 29 4.49 17.31 5.19
C GLU A 29 3.97 15.89 5.43
N ARG A 30 2.98 15.74 6.31
CA ARG A 30 2.32 14.46 6.58
C ARG A 30 1.57 13.92 5.36
N TRP A 31 0.90 14.78 4.59
CA TRP A 31 0.21 14.37 3.35
C TRP A 31 1.20 13.94 2.26
N ILE A 32 2.33 14.64 2.11
CA ILE A 32 3.37 14.27 1.14
C ILE A 32 4.01 12.93 1.52
N TYR A 33 4.31 12.73 2.81
CA TYR A 33 4.84 11.45 3.30
C TYR A 33 3.83 10.31 3.14
N PHE A 34 2.57 10.54 3.43
CA PHE A 34 1.49 9.57 3.21
C PHE A 34 1.40 9.17 1.74
N CYS A 35 1.34 10.14 0.82
CA CYS A 35 1.32 9.87 -0.61
C CYS A 35 2.57 9.10 -1.07
N LYS A 36 3.74 9.40 -0.53
CA LYS A 36 4.99 8.67 -0.85
C LYS A 36 4.95 7.22 -0.39
N VAL A 37 4.55 6.97 0.85
CA VAL A 37 4.50 5.62 1.46
C VAL A 37 3.38 4.80 0.82
N PHE A 38 2.19 5.39 0.64
CA PHE A 38 1.07 4.75 -0.04
C PHE A 38 1.43 4.41 -1.50
N GLY A 39 2.04 5.36 -2.23
CA GLY A 39 2.50 5.13 -3.59
C GLY A 39 3.53 4.00 -3.68
N ALA A 40 4.52 3.99 -2.78
CA ALA A 40 5.53 2.93 -2.74
C ALA A 40 4.92 1.55 -2.43
N LEU A 41 4.00 1.46 -1.46
CA LEU A 41 3.29 0.23 -1.13
C LEU A 41 2.39 -0.24 -2.27
N MET A 42 1.66 0.67 -2.92
CA MET A 42 0.75 0.31 -4.00
C MET A 42 1.51 -0.12 -5.25
N VAL A 43 2.58 0.59 -5.62
CA VAL A 43 3.48 0.18 -6.71
C VAL A 43 4.14 -1.15 -6.39
N GLY A 44 4.58 -1.36 -5.16
CA GLY A 44 5.14 -2.64 -4.71
C GLY A 44 4.13 -3.80 -4.83
N ALA A 45 2.89 -3.58 -4.40
CA ALA A 45 1.83 -4.58 -4.51
C ALA A 45 1.46 -4.89 -5.97
N VAL A 46 1.35 -3.88 -6.82
CA VAL A 46 1.08 -4.05 -8.25
C VAL A 46 2.25 -4.75 -8.95
N ALA A 47 3.49 -4.35 -8.64
CA ALA A 47 4.69 -4.98 -9.19
C ALA A 47 4.80 -6.45 -8.77
N LEU A 48 4.50 -6.78 -7.51
CA LEU A 48 4.48 -8.15 -7.02
C LEU A 48 3.34 -8.97 -7.65
N GLY A 49 2.14 -8.39 -7.79
CA GLY A 49 1.03 -9.04 -8.48
C GLY A 49 1.32 -9.29 -9.97
N TRP A 50 2.01 -8.36 -10.62
CA TRP A 50 2.45 -8.51 -12.00
C TRP A 50 3.57 -9.55 -12.14
N LEU A 51 4.51 -9.57 -11.21
CA LEU A 51 5.56 -10.60 -11.12
C LEU A 51 4.94 -12.00 -10.93
N MET A 52 3.88 -12.11 -10.12
CA MET A 52 3.12 -13.36 -9.97
C MET A 52 2.39 -13.77 -11.25
N TYR A 53 1.99 -12.83 -12.10
CA TYR A 53 1.38 -13.13 -13.41
C TYR A 53 2.45 -13.60 -14.43
N PHE A 54 3.68 -13.10 -14.32
CA PHE A 54 4.80 -13.49 -15.19
C PHE A 54 5.44 -14.84 -14.80
N PHE A 55 5.12 -15.38 -13.62
CA PHE A 55 5.46 -16.73 -13.21
C PHE A 55 4.24 -17.66 -13.36
N PRO A 56 3.87 -18.08 -14.59
CA PRO A 56 2.91 -19.16 -14.75
C PRO A 56 3.53 -20.41 -14.13
N ARG A 57 2.87 -20.94 -13.09
CA ARG A 57 3.27 -22.21 -12.48
C ARG A 57 3.05 -23.34 -13.51
N PRO A 58 3.99 -24.28 -13.70
CA PRO A 58 3.70 -25.55 -14.38
C PRO A 58 2.73 -26.42 -13.56
#